data_AF-A0A965NPE4-F1
#
_entry.id   AF-A0A965NPE4-F1
#
_cell.length_a   1.000
_cell.length_b   1.000
_cell.length_c   1.000
_cell.angle_alpha   90.00
_cell.angle_beta   90.00
_cell.angle_gamma   90.00
#
_symmetry.space_group_name_H-M   'P 1'
#
loop_
_entity.id
_entity.type
_entity.pdbx_description
1 polymer ?
#
loop_
_entity_poly.entity_id
_entity_poly.type
_entity_poly.pdbx_seq_one_letter_code
_entity_poly.pdbx_strand_id
1 'polypeptide(L)'
;MRRRISSQLTKLIALETSGGIFLVVAALAALIIANTPVAAGFNDVVQPFHGFINEGLMAVFFFMVGLEIRNEIRNGEMRSPKNAALPIFAAIGGMLFPALIYTFFNYGGPGESGWAVPMPTDIALAIGALALLGSRIDTSLKIFLLTLAIADDLFSIIILGIFYSSGLSPIKIFSTVGVVAIALLMPEIKRLQTNRLVAMLHPWTAFLIIPIFVLTNIGVKIELSSLTQTLSSPVAGGIVIGRVVGKIVGITLFAWLAVKIGFARKPDSLSFAEIAGVGALAGMGLTVSLFLAELAITDQAVITDIKIGLLVAALVSAILGILMLRKFATAQD
;
A
#
# COMPACT_ATOMS: atom_id res chain seq x y z
N MET A 1 -9.80 0.91 -30.90
CA MET A 1 -9.39 0.13 -29.71
C MET A 1 -8.59 0.97 -28.70
N ARG A 2 -7.51 1.68 -29.10
CA ARG A 2 -6.73 2.60 -28.24
C ARG A 2 -7.55 3.65 -27.48
N ARG A 3 -8.52 4.31 -28.12
CA ARG A 3 -9.41 5.33 -27.48
C ARG A 3 -10.32 4.80 -26.34
N ARG A 4 -10.64 3.50 -26.33
CA ARG A 4 -11.53 2.90 -25.31
C ARG A 4 -10.75 2.49 -24.06
N ILE A 5 -9.53 1.99 -24.26
CA ILE A 5 -8.58 1.65 -23.18
C ILE A 5 -8.13 2.91 -22.45
N SER A 6 -7.83 4.00 -23.17
CA SER A 6 -7.47 5.28 -22.53
C SER A 6 -8.60 5.80 -21.64
N SER A 7 -9.86 5.74 -22.09
CA SER A 7 -11.00 6.24 -21.30
C SER A 7 -11.25 5.47 -19.99
N GLN A 8 -10.94 4.17 -19.96
CA GLN A 8 -11.12 3.33 -18.76
C GLN A 8 -9.98 3.57 -17.76
N LEU A 9 -8.74 3.65 -18.24
CA LEU A 9 -7.58 3.99 -17.42
C LEU A 9 -7.73 5.39 -16.81
N THR A 10 -8.20 6.39 -17.56
CA THR A 10 -8.44 7.74 -17.03
C THR A 10 -9.47 7.73 -15.90
N LYS A 11 -10.55 6.95 -16.02
CA LYS A 11 -11.55 6.82 -14.96
C LYS A 11 -10.99 6.16 -13.71
N LEU A 12 -10.23 5.08 -13.87
CA LEU A 12 -9.60 4.37 -12.75
C LEU A 12 -8.58 5.28 -12.04
N ILE A 13 -7.71 5.95 -12.79
CA ILE A 13 -6.74 6.90 -12.21
C ILE A 13 -7.45 8.05 -11.49
N ALA A 14 -8.54 8.58 -12.04
CA ALA A 14 -9.31 9.64 -11.38
C ALA A 14 -9.95 9.16 -10.08
N LEU A 15 -10.45 7.92 -10.06
CA LEU A 15 -11.04 7.28 -8.89
C LEU A 15 -9.99 7.03 -7.80
N GLU A 16 -8.83 6.49 -8.17
CA GLU A 16 -7.66 6.29 -7.29
C GLU A 16 -7.15 7.61 -6.72
N THR A 17 -7.01 8.63 -7.57
CA THR A 17 -6.56 9.96 -7.14
C THR A 17 -7.54 10.57 -6.14
N SER A 18 -8.84 10.44 -6.40
CA SER A 18 -9.88 10.93 -5.49
C SER A 18 -9.88 10.14 -4.18
N GLY A 19 -9.73 8.81 -4.24
CA GLY A 19 -9.58 7.95 -3.06
C GLY A 19 -8.36 8.33 -2.22
N GLY A 20 -7.22 8.62 -2.85
CA GLY A 20 -6.02 9.11 -2.18
C GLY A 20 -6.25 10.41 -1.40
N ILE A 21 -7.02 11.35 -1.95
CA ILE A 21 -7.41 12.58 -1.24
C ILE A 21 -8.25 12.27 -0.01
N PHE A 22 -9.28 11.42 -0.15
CA PHE A 22 -10.13 11.02 0.97
C PHE A 22 -9.33 10.31 2.07
N LEU A 23 -8.39 9.47 1.69
CA LEU A 23 -7.48 8.79 2.61
C LEU A 23 -6.59 9.77 3.39
N VAL A 24 -6.01 10.77 2.71
CA VAL A 24 -5.25 11.84 3.38
C VAL A 24 -6.14 12.64 4.34
N VAL A 25 -7.35 13.01 3.91
CA VAL A 25 -8.30 13.73 4.77
C VAL A 25 -8.67 12.91 6.01
N ALA A 26 -8.91 11.61 5.85
CA ALA A 26 -9.19 10.72 6.97
C ALA A 26 -7.99 10.59 7.94
N ALA A 27 -6.78 10.45 7.41
CA ALA A 27 -5.57 10.39 8.22
C ALA A 27 -5.34 11.69 9.02
N LEU A 28 -5.54 12.85 8.38
CA LEU A 28 -5.46 14.15 9.04
C LEU A 28 -6.55 14.33 10.10
N ALA A 29 -7.78 13.92 9.80
CA ALA A 29 -8.88 13.95 10.76
C ALA A 29 -8.58 13.06 11.97
N ALA A 30 -8.05 11.86 11.77
CA ALA A 30 -7.65 10.95 12.84
C ALA A 30 -6.59 11.59 13.76
N LEU A 31 -5.59 12.26 13.16
CA LEU A 31 -4.56 12.97 13.90
C LEU A 31 -5.12 14.15 14.69
N ILE A 32 -6.01 14.94 14.11
CA ILE A 32 -6.66 16.06 14.80
C ILE A 32 -7.49 15.53 15.98
N ILE A 33 -8.30 14.49 15.76
CA ILE A 33 -9.14 13.90 16.80
C ILE A 33 -8.27 13.36 17.94
N ALA A 34 -7.23 12.58 17.63
CA ALA A 34 -6.34 11.97 18.63
C ALA A 34 -5.57 12.98 19.50
N ASN A 35 -5.43 14.22 19.04
CA ASN A 35 -4.68 15.28 19.71
C ASN A 35 -5.58 16.40 20.29
N THR A 36 -6.90 16.18 20.35
CA THR A 36 -7.87 17.13 20.93
C THR A 36 -8.67 16.48 22.06
N PRO A 37 -9.34 17.27 22.93
CA PRO A 37 -10.20 16.72 23.99
C PRO A 37 -11.34 15.82 23.50
N VAL A 38 -11.67 15.87 22.20
CA VAL A 38 -12.71 15.06 21.56
C VAL A 38 -12.28 13.58 21.43
N ALA A 39 -10.98 13.27 21.57
CA ALA A 39 -10.45 11.91 21.46
C ALA A 39 -11.20 10.90 22.35
N ALA A 40 -11.51 11.26 23.60
CA ALA A 40 -12.19 10.37 24.53
C ALA A 40 -13.59 9.98 24.01
N GLY A 41 -14.41 10.98 23.67
CA GLY A 41 -15.75 10.72 23.15
C GLY A 41 -15.75 10.01 21.80
N PHE A 42 -14.76 10.27 20.94
CA PHE A 42 -14.59 9.53 19.70
C PHE A 42 -14.25 8.06 19.96
N ASN A 43 -13.30 7.79 20.86
CA ASN A 43 -12.91 6.44 21.22
C ASN A 43 -14.06 5.65 21.85
N ASP A 44 -14.88 6.28 22.69
CA ASP A 44 -16.07 5.65 23.29
C ASP A 44 -17.07 5.19 22.22
N VAL A 45 -17.23 5.97 21.15
CA VAL A 45 -18.09 5.62 20.02
C VAL A 45 -17.47 4.54 19.14
N VAL A 46 -16.15 4.58 18.90
CA VAL A 46 -15.47 3.69 17.95
C VAL A 46 -15.13 2.32 18.54
N GLN A 47 -14.75 2.25 19.81
CA GLN A 47 -14.31 1.00 20.46
C GLN A 47 -15.28 -0.17 20.27
N PRO A 48 -16.61 -0.01 20.43
CA PRO A 48 -17.56 -1.11 20.19
C PRO A 48 -17.56 -1.64 18.75
N PHE A 49 -17.20 -0.81 17.77
CA PHE A 49 -17.18 -1.16 16.35
C PHE A 49 -15.78 -1.53 15.84
N HIS A 50 -14.74 -1.36 16.65
CA HIS A 50 -13.35 -1.55 16.24
C HIS A 50 -13.10 -2.94 15.64
N GLY A 51 -13.63 -4.00 16.27
CA GLY A 51 -13.57 -5.36 15.72
C GLY A 51 -14.29 -5.52 14.37
N PHE A 52 -15.47 -4.90 14.21
CA PHE A 52 -16.19 -4.92 12.94
C PHE A 52 -15.45 -4.16 11.83
N ILE A 53 -14.80 -3.05 12.16
CA ILE A 53 -13.98 -2.29 11.22
C ILE A 53 -12.77 -3.10 10.78
N ASN A 54 -12.02 -3.65 11.74
CA ASN A 54 -10.77 -4.35 11.47
C ASN A 54 -10.95 -5.76 10.90
N GLU A 55 -12.06 -6.43 11.18
CA GLU A 55 -12.33 -7.76 10.62
C GLU A 55 -13.31 -7.70 9.45
N GLY A 56 -14.42 -6.98 9.60
CA GLY A 56 -15.51 -6.93 8.61
C GLY A 56 -15.22 -6.04 7.43
N LEU A 57 -14.89 -4.76 7.66
CA LEU A 57 -14.61 -3.84 6.54
C LEU A 57 -13.31 -4.23 5.81
N MET A 58 -12.29 -4.68 6.53
CA MET A 58 -11.08 -5.21 5.91
C MET A 58 -11.33 -6.48 5.09
N ALA A 59 -12.32 -7.31 5.43
CA ALA A 59 -12.72 -8.43 4.57
C ALA A 59 -13.22 -7.97 3.21
N VAL A 60 -14.02 -6.90 3.19
CA VAL A 60 -14.50 -6.31 1.93
C VAL A 60 -13.35 -5.71 1.14
N PHE A 61 -12.41 -5.05 1.82
CA PHE A 61 -11.19 -4.54 1.19
C PHE A 61 -10.34 -5.65 0.57
N PHE A 62 -10.00 -6.70 1.33
CA PHE A 62 -9.20 -7.82 0.82
C PHE A 62 -9.93 -8.60 -0.29
N PHE A 63 -11.25 -8.73 -0.21
CA PHE A 63 -12.05 -9.27 -1.31
C PHE A 63 -11.93 -8.42 -2.58
N MET A 64 -12.00 -7.09 -2.45
CA MET A 64 -11.80 -6.16 -3.56
C MET A 64 -10.39 -6.30 -4.15
N VAL A 65 -9.34 -6.33 -3.33
CA VAL A 65 -7.96 -6.57 -3.76
C VAL A 65 -7.84 -7.91 -4.52
N GLY A 66 -8.48 -8.98 -4.02
CA GLY A 66 -8.52 -10.27 -4.72
C GLY A 66 -9.20 -10.19 -6.10
N LEU A 67 -10.24 -9.37 -6.24
CA LEU A 67 -10.89 -9.10 -7.54
C LEU A 67 -10.00 -8.28 -8.47
N GLU A 68 -9.24 -7.31 -7.95
CA GLU A 68 -8.28 -6.53 -8.71
C GLU A 68 -7.14 -7.40 -9.23
N ILE A 69 -6.52 -8.21 -8.38
CA ILE A 69 -5.49 -9.18 -8.76
C ILE A 69 -6.02 -10.08 -9.88
N ARG A 70 -7.22 -10.62 -9.69
CA ARG A 70 -7.85 -11.46 -10.71
C ARG A 70 -8.10 -10.72 -12.02
N ASN A 71 -8.60 -9.49 -11.95
CA ASN A 71 -8.86 -8.68 -13.13
C ASN A 71 -7.56 -8.38 -13.88
N GLU A 72 -6.48 -8.09 -13.16
CA GLU A 72 -5.16 -7.81 -13.73
C GLU A 72 -4.55 -9.05 -14.41
N ILE A 73 -4.70 -10.24 -13.81
CA ILE A 73 -4.27 -11.52 -14.41
C ILE A 73 -5.07 -11.82 -15.70
N ARG A 74 -6.36 -11.50 -15.75
CA ARG A 74 -7.24 -11.85 -16.87
C ARG A 74 -7.24 -10.82 -18.00
N ASN A 75 -7.25 -9.54 -17.65
CA ASN A 75 -7.50 -8.43 -18.57
C ASN A 75 -6.40 -7.36 -18.58
N GLY A 76 -5.47 -7.39 -17.62
CA GLY A 76 -4.42 -6.40 -17.45
C GLY A 76 -3.04 -6.84 -17.95
N GLU A 77 -2.00 -6.21 -17.43
CA GLU A 77 -0.60 -6.45 -17.83
C GLU A 77 -0.08 -7.79 -17.29
N MET A 78 -0.61 -8.27 -16.16
CA MET A 78 -0.23 -9.57 -15.60
C MET A 78 -0.63 -10.77 -16.46
N ARG A 79 -1.48 -10.56 -17.48
CA ARG A 79 -1.82 -11.59 -18.46
C ARG A 79 -0.63 -12.02 -19.32
N SER A 80 0.32 -11.11 -19.58
CA SER A 80 1.54 -11.38 -20.33
C SER A 80 2.72 -11.49 -19.37
N PRO A 81 3.31 -12.68 -19.18
CA PRO A 81 4.47 -12.83 -18.28
C PRO A 81 5.62 -11.89 -18.63
N LYS A 82 5.80 -11.56 -19.91
CA LYS A 82 6.84 -10.63 -20.37
C LYS A 82 6.63 -9.19 -19.88
N ASN A 83 5.38 -8.74 -19.81
CA ASN A 83 5.04 -7.38 -19.36
C ASN A 83 5.01 -7.32 -17.83
N ALA A 84 4.49 -8.39 -17.21
CA ALA A 84 4.37 -8.53 -15.77
C ALA A 84 5.71 -8.70 -15.06
N ALA A 85 6.72 -9.26 -15.74
CA ALA A 85 8.00 -9.57 -15.11
C ALA A 85 8.65 -8.34 -14.46
N LEU A 86 8.70 -7.19 -15.14
CA LEU A 86 9.36 -6.02 -14.58
C LEU A 86 8.69 -5.53 -13.28
N PRO A 87 7.37 -5.25 -13.24
CA PRO A 87 6.69 -4.90 -11.99
C PRO A 87 6.80 -5.98 -10.90
N ILE A 88 6.68 -7.27 -11.25
CA ILE A 88 6.72 -8.36 -10.27
C ILE A 88 8.10 -8.46 -9.60
N PHE A 89 9.19 -8.43 -10.37
CA PHE A 89 10.52 -8.47 -9.79
C PHE A 89 10.79 -7.21 -8.95
N ALA A 90 10.35 -6.05 -9.43
CA ALA A 90 10.45 -4.81 -8.67
C ALA A 90 9.67 -4.87 -7.34
N ALA A 91 8.47 -5.47 -7.33
CA ALA A 91 7.67 -5.70 -6.13
C ALA A 91 8.41 -6.58 -5.11
N ILE A 92 8.97 -7.71 -5.56
CA ILE A 92 9.76 -8.62 -4.70
C ILE A 92 10.91 -7.86 -4.01
N GLY A 93 11.68 -7.06 -4.78
CA GLY A 93 12.74 -6.23 -4.19
C GLY A 93 12.19 -5.16 -3.24
N GLY A 94 11.09 -4.52 -3.64
CA GLY A 94 10.36 -3.52 -2.87
C GLY A 94 9.71 -4.05 -1.60
N MET A 95 9.60 -5.36 -1.41
CA MET A 95 9.16 -5.97 -0.15
C MET A 95 10.33 -6.48 0.67
N LEU A 96 11.29 -7.13 0.01
CA LEU A 96 12.45 -7.74 0.66
C LEU A 96 13.31 -6.71 1.40
N PHE A 97 13.62 -5.58 0.75
CA PHE A 97 14.52 -4.59 1.35
C PHE A 97 13.92 -3.88 2.57
N PRO A 98 12.68 -3.35 2.53
CA PRO A 98 12.06 -2.77 3.72
C PRO A 98 12.01 -3.74 4.90
N ALA A 99 11.70 -5.01 4.61
CA ALA A 99 11.64 -6.08 5.60
C ALA A 99 13.00 -6.33 6.27
N LEU A 100 14.04 -6.55 5.46
CA LEU A 100 15.39 -6.81 5.96
C LEU A 100 15.94 -5.64 6.77
N ILE A 101 15.70 -4.41 6.31
CA ILE A 101 16.11 -3.19 7.03
C ILE A 101 15.41 -3.13 8.39
N TYR A 102 14.09 -3.32 8.43
CA TYR A 102 13.36 -3.28 9.70
C TYR A 102 13.81 -4.39 10.65
N THR A 103 13.96 -5.62 10.16
CA THR A 103 14.45 -6.74 10.96
C THR A 103 15.84 -6.46 11.52
N PHE A 104 16.74 -5.87 10.74
CA PHE A 104 18.08 -5.51 11.21
C PHE A 104 18.03 -4.56 12.42
N PHE A 105 17.15 -3.57 12.41
CA PHE A 105 17.00 -2.64 13.53
C PHE A 105 16.27 -3.24 14.74
N ASN A 106 15.38 -4.22 14.52
CA ASN A 106 14.45 -4.71 15.55
C ASN A 106 14.71 -6.15 15.99
N TYR A 107 15.81 -6.76 15.56
CA TYR A 107 16.16 -8.13 15.90
C TYR A 107 16.34 -8.31 17.41
N GLY A 108 15.63 -9.27 18.01
CA GLY A 108 15.64 -9.51 19.46
C GLY A 108 14.94 -8.43 20.29
N GLY A 109 14.28 -7.46 19.63
CA GLY A 109 13.56 -6.36 20.26
C GLY A 109 12.04 -6.56 20.30
N PRO A 110 11.30 -5.66 20.98
CA PRO A 110 9.85 -5.79 21.13
C PRO A 110 9.08 -5.60 19.81
N GLY A 111 9.73 -5.04 18.78
CA GLY A 111 9.16 -4.89 17.44
C GLY A 111 9.48 -6.03 16.47
N GLU A 112 10.18 -7.09 16.88
CA GLU A 112 10.70 -8.14 15.98
C GLU A 112 9.60 -8.78 15.12
N SER A 113 8.43 -9.06 15.70
CA SER A 113 7.30 -9.65 14.97
C SER A 113 6.72 -8.72 13.90
N GLY A 114 7.02 -7.42 13.93
CA GLY A 114 6.56 -6.41 12.97
C GLY A 114 7.32 -6.35 11.63
N TRP A 115 8.16 -7.34 11.31
CA TRP A 115 9.03 -7.31 10.12
C TRP A 115 8.33 -7.10 8.77
N ALA A 116 7.05 -7.47 8.64
CA ALA A 116 6.27 -7.27 7.42
C ALA A 116 5.57 -5.90 7.33
N VAL A 117 5.50 -5.14 8.42
CA VAL A 117 4.85 -3.82 8.47
C VAL A 117 5.37 -2.82 7.41
N PRO A 118 6.68 -2.71 7.12
CA PRO A 118 7.18 -1.71 6.16
C PRO A 118 7.02 -2.14 4.68
N MET A 119 6.49 -3.33 4.39
CA MET A 119 6.41 -3.84 3.01
C MET A 119 5.23 -3.28 2.19
N PRO A 120 3.98 -3.17 2.70
CA PRO A 120 2.85 -2.85 1.84
C PRO A 120 2.88 -1.42 1.28
N THR A 121 2.21 -1.23 0.14
CA THR A 121 2.12 0.02 -0.62
C THR A 121 0.64 0.42 -0.76
N ASP A 122 0.27 1.68 -0.47
CA ASP A 122 -1.08 2.17 -0.79
C ASP A 122 -1.15 2.70 -2.22
N ILE A 123 -1.89 2.00 -3.08
CA ILE A 123 -2.10 2.38 -4.48
C ILE A 123 -2.71 3.78 -4.59
N ALA A 124 -3.76 4.04 -3.79
CA ALA A 124 -4.50 5.30 -3.83
C ALA A 124 -3.62 6.51 -3.46
N LEU A 125 -2.74 6.38 -2.47
CA LEU A 125 -1.78 7.43 -2.12
C LEU A 125 -0.73 7.59 -3.21
N ALA A 126 -0.16 6.49 -3.70
CA ALA A 126 0.88 6.50 -4.73
C ALA A 126 0.40 7.17 -6.03
N ILE A 127 -0.77 6.76 -6.51
CA ILE A 127 -1.41 7.34 -7.70
C ILE A 127 -1.90 8.77 -7.43
N GLY A 128 -2.43 9.05 -6.25
CA GLY A 128 -2.84 10.41 -5.85
C GLY A 128 -1.67 11.40 -5.87
N ALA A 129 -0.52 11.03 -5.32
CA ALA A 129 0.69 11.84 -5.39
C ALA A 129 1.23 11.98 -6.82
N LEU A 130 1.17 10.90 -7.62
CA LEU A 130 1.56 10.91 -9.02
C LEU A 130 0.68 11.86 -9.86
N ALA A 131 -0.62 11.96 -9.54
CA ALA A 131 -1.54 12.86 -10.19
C ALA A 131 -1.22 14.35 -9.97
N LEU A 132 -0.55 14.70 -8.85
CA LEU A 132 -0.06 16.07 -8.60
C LEU A 132 1.02 16.51 -9.60
N LEU A 133 1.63 15.57 -10.34
CA LEU A 133 2.62 15.83 -11.37
C LEU A 133 1.99 16.06 -12.77
N GLY A 134 0.66 15.89 -12.88
CA GLY A 134 -0.13 16.24 -14.06
C GLY A 134 0.27 15.46 -15.33
N SER A 135 0.34 16.17 -16.45
CA SER A 135 0.64 15.61 -17.78
C SER A 135 2.10 15.21 -17.97
N ARG A 136 2.99 15.47 -17.00
CA ARG A 136 4.43 15.14 -17.11
C ARG A 136 4.72 13.65 -17.00
N ILE A 137 3.74 12.86 -16.57
CA ILE A 137 3.90 11.45 -16.28
C ILE A 137 3.35 10.59 -17.42
N ASP A 138 4.24 9.80 -18.01
CA ASP A 138 3.89 8.80 -19.03
C ASP A 138 2.87 7.77 -18.47
N THR A 139 1.98 7.34 -19.34
CA THR A 139 1.06 6.23 -19.10
C THR A 139 1.79 4.96 -18.69
N SER A 140 2.96 4.66 -19.26
CA SER A 140 3.78 3.50 -18.88
C SER A 140 4.22 3.53 -17.42
N LEU A 141 4.49 4.71 -16.85
CA LEU A 141 4.84 4.84 -15.42
C LEU A 141 3.62 4.55 -14.52
N LYS A 142 2.43 5.04 -14.92
CA LYS A 142 1.17 4.78 -14.20
C LYS A 142 0.82 3.30 -14.21
N ILE A 143 0.95 2.65 -15.36
CA ILE A 143 0.74 1.21 -15.51
C ILE A 143 1.75 0.44 -14.66
N PHE A 144 3.04 0.79 -14.73
CA PHE A 144 4.08 0.16 -13.91
C PHE A 144 3.76 0.24 -12.41
N LEU A 145 3.38 1.42 -11.91
CA LEU A 145 3.02 1.61 -10.50
C LEU A 145 1.76 0.81 -10.10
N LEU A 146 0.72 0.78 -10.95
CA LEU A 146 -0.49 -0.01 -10.70
C LEU A 146 -0.18 -1.51 -10.60
N THR A 147 0.55 -2.06 -11.57
CA THR A 147 0.90 -3.50 -11.55
C THR A 147 1.86 -3.82 -10.42
N LEU A 148 2.82 -2.94 -10.11
CA LEU A 148 3.74 -3.08 -8.97
C LEU A 148 2.96 -3.20 -7.67
N ALA A 149 2.00 -2.31 -7.43
CA ALA A 149 1.30 -2.26 -6.17
C ALA A 149 0.30 -3.42 -6.00
N ILE A 150 -0.36 -3.86 -7.07
CA ILE A 150 -1.17 -5.10 -7.08
C ILE A 150 -0.30 -6.33 -6.79
N ALA A 151 0.92 -6.39 -7.34
CA ALA A 151 1.86 -7.48 -7.07
C ALA A 151 2.34 -7.46 -5.60
N ASP A 152 2.70 -6.28 -5.07
CA ASP A 152 3.04 -6.07 -3.65
C ASP A 152 1.90 -6.55 -2.73
N ASP A 153 0.63 -6.24 -3.06
CA ASP A 153 -0.53 -6.64 -2.26
C ASP A 153 -0.75 -8.16 -2.28
N LEU A 154 -0.64 -8.79 -3.46
CA LEU A 154 -0.72 -10.25 -3.57
C LEU A 154 0.32 -10.93 -2.68
N PHE A 155 1.59 -10.49 -2.76
CA PHE A 155 2.66 -11.05 -1.95
C PHE A 155 2.46 -10.74 -0.46
N SER A 156 1.95 -9.56 -0.11
CA SER A 156 1.66 -9.19 1.28
C SER A 156 0.58 -10.10 1.89
N ILE A 157 -0.48 -10.43 1.13
CA ILE A 157 -1.52 -11.37 1.56
C ILE A 157 -0.94 -12.79 1.75
N ILE A 158 -0.04 -13.22 0.86
CA ILE A 158 0.63 -14.53 0.99
C ILE A 158 1.48 -14.56 2.28
N ILE A 159 2.28 -13.52 2.53
CA ILE A 159 3.09 -13.40 3.74
C ILE A 159 2.20 -13.41 4.98
N LEU A 160 1.10 -12.67 4.96
CA LEU A 160 0.12 -12.64 6.04
C LEU A 160 -0.41 -14.05 6.34
N GLY A 161 -0.82 -14.78 5.31
CA GLY A 161 -1.36 -16.13 5.45
C GLY A 161 -0.36 -17.17 5.97
N ILE A 162 0.93 -17.01 5.67
CA ILE A 162 1.97 -17.97 6.07
C ILE A 162 2.55 -17.64 7.46
N PHE A 163 2.86 -16.36 7.71
CA PHE A 163 3.66 -15.95 8.87
C PHE A 163 2.83 -15.37 10.01
N TYR A 164 1.65 -14.81 9.72
CA TYR A 164 0.80 -14.15 10.72
C TYR A 164 -0.49 -14.90 11.01
N SER A 165 -0.65 -16.12 10.46
CA SER A 165 -1.87 -16.94 10.68
C SER A 165 -1.86 -17.75 11.97
N SER A 166 -0.68 -18.02 12.56
CA SER A 166 -0.56 -18.79 13.79
C SER A 166 -1.13 -18.00 14.98
N GLY A 167 -2.25 -18.46 15.53
CA GLY A 167 -2.94 -17.81 16.65
C GLY A 167 -4.09 -16.89 16.25
N LEU A 168 -4.36 -16.75 14.95
CA LEU A 168 -5.56 -16.04 14.49
C LEU A 168 -6.81 -16.89 14.70
N SER A 169 -7.92 -16.21 15.04
CA SER A 169 -9.23 -16.84 14.99
C SER A 169 -9.52 -17.30 13.55
N PRO A 170 -10.28 -18.40 13.36
CA PRO A 170 -10.69 -18.83 12.02
C PRO A 170 -11.37 -17.71 11.21
N ILE A 171 -12.05 -16.80 11.91
CA ILE A 171 -12.71 -15.62 11.34
C ILE A 171 -11.69 -14.67 10.70
N LYS A 172 -10.57 -14.39 11.36
CA LYS A 172 -9.51 -13.51 10.83
C LYS A 172 -8.77 -14.09 9.63
N ILE A 173 -8.52 -15.39 9.64
CA ILE A 173 -7.92 -16.09 8.49
C ILE A 173 -8.89 -16.05 7.30
N PHE A 174 -10.18 -16.30 7.56
CA PHE A 174 -11.21 -16.23 6.53
C PHE A 174 -11.38 -14.82 5.97
N SER A 175 -11.44 -13.79 6.83
CA SER A 175 -11.62 -12.39 6.45
C SER A 175 -10.44 -11.80 5.68
N THR A 176 -9.29 -12.45 5.62
CA THR A 176 -8.12 -11.97 4.88
C THR A 176 -7.81 -12.87 3.69
N VAL A 177 -7.22 -14.04 3.95
CA VAL A 177 -6.80 -14.99 2.92
C VAL A 177 -8.00 -15.70 2.29
N GLY A 178 -9.00 -16.05 3.09
CA GLY A 178 -10.19 -16.78 2.62
C GLY A 178 -11.01 -16.00 1.59
N VAL A 179 -11.32 -14.73 1.88
CA VAL A 179 -12.06 -13.86 0.96
C VAL A 179 -11.28 -13.57 -0.33
N VAL A 180 -9.95 -13.43 -0.24
CA VAL A 180 -9.09 -13.27 -1.43
C VAL A 180 -9.14 -14.55 -2.28
N ALA A 181 -9.03 -15.73 -1.66
CA ALA A 181 -9.15 -16.99 -2.37
C ALA A 181 -10.52 -17.13 -3.06
N ILE A 182 -11.61 -16.73 -2.40
CA ILE A 182 -12.95 -16.68 -3.02
C ILE A 182 -12.96 -15.74 -4.22
N ALA A 183 -12.40 -14.53 -4.10
CA ALA A 183 -12.30 -13.57 -5.20
C ALA A 183 -11.54 -14.14 -6.41
N LEU A 184 -10.42 -14.81 -6.16
CA LEU A 184 -9.59 -15.44 -7.19
C LEU A 184 -10.30 -16.62 -7.87
N LEU A 185 -11.04 -17.44 -7.10
CA LEU A 185 -11.61 -18.72 -7.56
C LEU A 185 -13.07 -18.66 -8.04
N MET A 186 -13.83 -17.59 -7.74
CA MET A 186 -15.26 -17.54 -8.08
C MET A 186 -15.54 -17.76 -9.57
N PRO A 187 -16.60 -18.49 -9.99
CA PRO A 187 -16.90 -18.68 -11.40
C PRO A 187 -17.36 -17.38 -12.08
N GLU A 188 -17.00 -17.17 -13.36
CA GLU A 188 -17.55 -16.04 -14.12
C GLU A 188 -18.95 -16.35 -14.63
N ILE A 189 -19.93 -15.64 -14.07
CA ILE A 189 -21.33 -15.67 -14.52
C ILE A 189 -21.61 -14.34 -15.21
N LYS A 190 -22.46 -14.31 -16.26
CA LYS A 190 -22.79 -13.09 -17.03
C LYS A 190 -23.13 -11.85 -16.18
N ARG A 191 -23.66 -12.03 -14.97
CA ARG A 191 -23.97 -10.95 -14.01
C ARG A 191 -22.81 -10.61 -13.06
N LEU A 192 -21.93 -11.56 -12.77
CA LEU A 192 -20.81 -11.46 -11.81
C LEU A 192 -19.45 -11.46 -12.54
N GLN A 193 -19.33 -10.67 -13.61
CA GLN A 193 -18.03 -10.49 -14.27
C GLN A 193 -17.10 -9.72 -13.33
N THR A 194 -15.87 -10.20 -13.17
CA THR A 194 -14.85 -9.61 -12.29
C THR A 194 -14.76 -8.09 -12.43
N ASN A 195 -14.70 -7.58 -13.66
CA ASN A 195 -14.56 -6.15 -13.94
C ASN A 195 -15.77 -5.33 -13.47
N ARG A 196 -16.98 -5.92 -13.49
CA ARG A 196 -18.19 -5.26 -12.99
C ARG A 196 -18.19 -5.22 -11.47
N LEU A 197 -17.75 -6.29 -10.82
CA LEU A 197 -17.63 -6.35 -9.36
C LEU A 197 -16.58 -5.36 -8.86
N VAL A 198 -15.41 -5.28 -9.51
CA VAL A 198 -14.40 -4.26 -9.24
C VAL A 198 -15.01 -2.87 -9.39
N ALA A 199 -15.64 -2.57 -10.54
CA ALA A 199 -16.25 -1.25 -10.76
C ALA A 199 -17.37 -0.89 -9.76
N MET A 200 -18.08 -1.88 -9.23
CA MET A 200 -19.10 -1.69 -8.20
C MET A 200 -18.50 -1.45 -6.82
N LEU A 201 -17.50 -2.25 -6.41
CA LEU A 201 -16.96 -2.25 -5.05
C LEU A 201 -15.90 -1.18 -4.84
N HIS A 202 -15.11 -0.86 -5.87
CA HIS A 202 -13.97 0.04 -5.77
C HIS A 202 -14.33 1.44 -5.20
N PRO A 203 -15.43 2.10 -5.60
CA PRO A 203 -15.82 3.35 -4.97
C PRO A 203 -16.14 3.21 -3.47
N TRP A 204 -16.77 2.11 -3.05
CA TRP A 204 -17.06 1.87 -1.63
C TRP A 204 -15.79 1.63 -0.83
N THR A 205 -14.83 0.89 -1.41
CA THR A 205 -13.56 0.67 -0.74
C THR A 205 -12.76 1.96 -0.62
N ALA A 206 -12.64 2.72 -1.71
CA ALA A 206 -11.82 3.93 -1.77
C ALA A 206 -12.39 5.10 -0.95
N PHE A 207 -13.71 5.28 -0.91
CA PHE A 207 -14.33 6.45 -0.28
C PHE A 207 -14.96 6.20 1.09
N LEU A 208 -15.21 4.94 1.46
CA LEU A 208 -15.86 4.61 2.73
C LEU A 208 -14.98 3.71 3.59
N ILE A 209 -14.66 2.50 3.11
CA ILE A 209 -13.99 1.49 3.93
C ILE A 209 -12.59 1.93 4.33
N ILE A 210 -11.74 2.28 3.36
CA ILE A 210 -10.36 2.68 3.63
C ILE A 210 -10.29 3.96 4.48
N PRO A 211 -11.05 5.03 4.17
CA PRO A 211 -11.11 6.22 5.03
C PRO A 211 -11.58 5.92 6.45
N ILE A 212 -12.63 5.10 6.66
CA ILE A 212 -13.08 4.73 8.01
C ILE A 212 -12.00 3.94 8.75
N PHE A 213 -11.40 2.94 8.09
CA PHE A 213 -10.34 2.13 8.67
C PHE A 213 -9.15 3.01 9.12
N VAL A 214 -8.69 3.93 8.27
CA VAL A 214 -7.60 4.82 8.65
C VAL A 214 -8.01 5.77 9.75
N LEU A 215 -9.22 6.34 9.68
CA LEU A 215 -9.75 7.25 10.70
C LEU A 215 -9.71 6.64 12.10
N THR A 216 -10.02 5.35 12.22
CA THR A 216 -10.09 4.65 13.52
C THR A 216 -8.76 4.06 13.98
N ASN A 217 -7.87 3.71 13.05
CA ASN A 217 -6.65 2.98 13.40
C ASN A 217 -5.39 3.85 13.43
N ILE A 218 -5.29 4.92 12.64
CA ILE A 218 -4.04 5.70 12.59
C ILE A 218 -3.92 6.73 13.72
N GLY A 219 -5.03 7.06 14.39
CA GLY A 219 -5.08 8.08 15.44
C GLY A 219 -4.02 7.83 16.52
N VAL A 220 -3.08 8.76 16.64
CA VAL A 220 -1.97 8.69 17.59
C VAL A 220 -1.74 10.04 18.26
N LYS A 221 -1.52 10.02 19.57
CA LYS A 221 -1.17 11.22 20.33
C LYS A 221 0.28 11.59 20.04
N ILE A 222 0.50 12.80 19.54
CA ILE A 222 1.81 13.32 19.18
C ILE A 222 2.21 14.33 20.24
N GLU A 223 3.18 13.96 21.06
CA GLU A 223 3.81 14.88 22.01
C GLU A 223 5.11 15.40 21.39
N LEU A 224 5.16 16.71 21.14
CA LEU A 224 6.29 17.34 20.44
C LEU A 224 7.63 17.13 21.18
N SER A 225 7.58 16.99 22.51
CA SER A 225 8.72 16.73 23.38
C SER A 225 9.30 15.32 23.24
N SER A 226 8.50 14.32 22.90
CA SER A 226 8.94 12.92 22.76
C SER A 226 9.11 12.48 21.31
N LEU A 227 8.65 13.28 20.34
CA LEU A 227 8.70 12.95 18.91
C LEU A 227 10.12 12.59 18.43
N THR A 228 11.13 13.33 18.86
CA THR A 228 12.53 13.05 18.50
C THR A 228 13.02 11.72 19.06
N GLN A 229 12.62 11.40 20.29
CA GLN A 229 12.93 10.13 20.93
C GLN A 229 12.21 8.97 20.24
N THR A 230 10.91 9.12 19.94
CA THR A 230 10.13 8.10 19.22
C THR A 230 10.72 7.82 17.84
N LEU A 231 11.07 8.86 17.07
CA LEU A 231 11.68 8.66 15.74
C LEU A 231 13.08 8.06 15.80
N SER A 232 13.77 8.21 16.93
CA SER A 232 15.05 7.55 17.19
C SER A 232 14.88 6.12 17.71
N SER A 233 13.65 5.66 17.97
CA SER A 233 13.41 4.28 18.39
C SER A 233 13.72 3.32 17.23
N PRO A 234 14.25 2.13 17.52
CA PRO A 234 14.55 1.14 16.47
C PRO A 234 13.33 0.76 15.63
N VAL A 235 12.14 0.79 16.23
CA VAL A 235 10.87 0.47 15.58
C VAL A 235 10.49 1.55 14.57
N ALA A 236 10.35 2.80 15.02
CA ALA A 236 9.94 3.90 14.15
C ALA A 236 11.02 4.22 13.11
N GLY A 237 12.28 4.28 13.53
CA GLY A 237 13.42 4.50 12.63
C GLY A 237 13.58 3.39 11.60
N GLY A 238 13.41 2.13 12.01
CA GLY A 238 13.42 0.97 11.12
C GLY A 238 12.31 1.03 10.06
N ILE A 239 11.10 1.49 10.43
CA ILE A 239 10.01 1.73 9.46
C ILE A 239 10.36 2.87 8.52
N VAL A 240 10.80 4.02 9.03
CA VAL A 240 11.10 5.19 8.19
C VAL A 240 12.20 4.86 7.19
N ILE A 241 13.32 4.28 7.63
CA ILE A 241 14.43 3.92 6.75
C ILE A 241 14.03 2.77 5.82
N GLY A 242 13.36 1.75 6.34
CA GLY A 242 12.90 0.60 5.56
C GLY A 242 11.97 1.01 4.42
N ARG A 243 11.00 1.90 4.69
CA ARG A 243 10.06 2.37 3.67
C ARG A 243 10.71 3.37 2.72
N VAL A 244 11.39 4.40 3.23
CA VAL A 244 11.94 5.47 2.40
C VAL A 244 13.10 4.96 1.55
N VAL A 245 14.09 4.33 2.18
CA VAL A 245 15.31 3.86 1.49
C VAL A 245 15.07 2.48 0.89
N GLY A 246 14.50 1.55 1.66
CA GLY A 246 14.33 0.17 1.23
C GLY A 246 13.42 0.03 0.00
N LYS A 247 12.33 0.80 -0.11
CA LYS A 247 11.49 0.78 -1.33
C LYS A 247 12.23 1.32 -2.54
N ILE A 248 12.90 2.47 -2.42
CA ILE A 248 13.66 3.07 -3.54
C ILE A 248 14.74 2.10 -4.02
N VAL A 249 15.56 1.58 -3.11
CA VAL A 249 16.66 0.68 -3.44
C VAL A 249 16.13 -0.65 -3.97
N GLY A 250 15.19 -1.28 -3.25
CA GLY A 250 14.66 -2.60 -3.60
C GLY A 250 13.98 -2.63 -4.96
N ILE A 251 13.05 -1.70 -5.20
CA ILE A 251 12.29 -1.61 -6.47
C ILE A 251 13.25 -1.34 -7.63
N THR A 252 14.15 -0.37 -7.48
CA THR A 252 15.06 0.01 -8.57
C THR A 252 16.09 -1.07 -8.87
N LEU A 253 16.69 -1.67 -7.83
CA LEU A 253 17.71 -2.70 -7.97
C LEU A 253 17.13 -3.96 -8.63
N PHE A 254 15.97 -4.44 -8.17
CA PHE A 254 15.38 -5.65 -8.73
C PHE A 254 14.81 -5.42 -10.13
N ALA A 255 14.25 -4.24 -10.40
CA ALA A 255 13.89 -3.85 -11.76
C ALA A 255 15.12 -3.88 -12.69
N TRP A 256 16.25 -3.33 -12.24
CA TRP A 256 17.50 -3.34 -13.01
C TRP A 256 18.06 -4.75 -13.22
N LEU A 257 18.07 -5.58 -12.17
CA LEU A 257 18.51 -6.97 -12.26
C LEU A 257 17.64 -7.77 -13.23
N ALA A 258 16.32 -7.62 -13.17
CA ALA A 258 15.39 -8.33 -14.04
C ALA A 258 15.61 -7.99 -15.52
N VAL A 259 15.92 -6.73 -15.84
CA VAL A 259 16.28 -6.29 -17.20
C VAL A 259 17.66 -6.81 -17.59
N LYS A 260 18.65 -6.70 -16.70
CA LYS A 260 20.04 -7.09 -16.99
C LYS A 260 20.19 -8.59 -17.24
N ILE A 261 19.45 -9.42 -16.50
CA ILE A 261 19.45 -10.89 -16.64
C ILE A 261 18.58 -11.34 -17.82
N GLY A 262 17.75 -10.46 -18.38
CA GLY A 262 16.89 -10.74 -19.52
C GLY A 262 15.55 -11.38 -19.18
N PHE A 263 15.18 -11.44 -17.89
CA PHE A 263 13.85 -11.91 -17.45
C PHE A 263 12.73 -10.91 -17.76
N ALA A 264 13.05 -9.61 -17.81
CA ALA A 264 12.08 -8.56 -18.08
C ALA A 264 12.57 -7.59 -19.16
N ARG A 265 11.63 -6.91 -19.81
CA ARG A 265 11.92 -5.78 -20.70
C ARG A 265 11.23 -4.54 -20.16
N LYS A 266 11.97 -3.44 -20.09
CA LYS A 266 11.46 -2.14 -19.70
C LYS A 266 10.94 -1.40 -20.93
N PRO A 267 9.78 -0.70 -20.87
CA PRO A 267 9.39 0.22 -21.92
C PRO A 267 10.49 1.24 -22.21
N ASP A 268 10.64 1.64 -23.47
CA ASP A 268 11.69 2.59 -23.87
C ASP A 268 11.51 3.96 -23.21
N SER A 269 10.26 4.37 -22.97
CA SER A 269 9.91 5.64 -22.34
C SER A 269 10.14 5.67 -20.82
N LEU A 270 10.27 4.51 -20.16
CA LEU A 270 10.40 4.44 -18.71
C LEU A 270 11.86 4.46 -18.28
N SER A 271 12.38 5.48 -17.62
CA SER A 271 13.76 5.47 -17.11
C SER A 271 13.91 4.77 -15.75
N PHE A 272 15.11 4.31 -15.39
CA PHE A 272 15.37 3.79 -14.04
C PHE A 272 15.27 4.88 -12.96
N ALA A 273 15.49 6.15 -13.31
CA ALA A 273 15.29 7.27 -12.40
C ALA A 273 13.80 7.48 -12.07
N GLU A 274 12.91 7.29 -13.05
CA GLU A 274 11.46 7.31 -12.82
C GLU A 274 10.99 6.08 -12.03
N ILE A 275 11.57 4.89 -12.27
CA ILE A 275 11.32 3.71 -11.43
C ILE A 275 11.72 3.99 -9.98
N ALA A 276 12.86 4.65 -9.74
CA ALA A 276 13.28 5.05 -8.40
C ALA A 276 12.32 6.07 -7.77
N GLY A 277 11.81 7.02 -8.56
CA GLY A 277 10.77 7.97 -8.12
C GLY A 277 9.45 7.29 -7.75
N VAL A 278 9.03 6.28 -8.53
CA VAL A 278 7.90 5.40 -8.18
C VAL A 278 8.21 4.60 -6.92
N GLY A 279 9.43 4.11 -6.77
CA GLY A 279 9.86 3.43 -5.55
C GLY A 279 9.76 4.30 -4.31
N ALA A 280 10.06 5.59 -4.42
CA ALA A 280 9.86 6.54 -3.33
C ALA A 280 8.36 6.69 -2.99
N LEU A 281 7.50 6.87 -4.00
CA LEU A 281 6.04 6.95 -3.80
C LEU A 281 5.44 5.65 -3.22
N ALA A 282 5.99 4.49 -3.58
CA ALA A 282 5.55 3.21 -3.02
C ALA A 282 5.78 3.11 -1.50
N GLY A 283 6.69 3.92 -0.94
CA GLY A 283 6.90 4.04 0.50
C GLY A 283 5.74 4.68 1.27
N MET A 284 4.69 5.19 0.62
CA MET A 284 3.58 5.89 1.29
C MET A 284 2.49 5.01 1.91
N GLY A 285 2.54 3.68 1.72
CA GLY A 285 1.59 2.75 2.33
C GLY A 285 1.35 2.94 3.84
N LEU A 286 0.07 3.01 4.21
CA LEU A 286 -0.43 3.12 5.57
C LEU A 286 -1.41 2.00 5.90
N THR A 287 -2.38 1.71 5.03
CA THR A 287 -3.56 0.88 5.34
C THR A 287 -3.19 -0.56 5.73
N VAL A 288 -2.60 -1.30 4.80
CA VAL A 288 -2.19 -2.70 5.02
C VAL A 288 -1.05 -2.78 6.04
N SER A 289 -0.20 -1.75 6.13
CA SER A 289 0.85 -1.67 7.14
C SER A 289 0.29 -1.54 8.55
N LEU A 290 -0.74 -0.71 8.77
CA LEU A 290 -1.44 -0.58 10.05
C LEU A 290 -2.13 -1.88 10.42
N PHE A 291 -2.80 -2.51 9.44
CA PHE A 291 -3.44 -3.81 9.65
C PHE A 291 -2.43 -4.88 10.07
N LEU A 292 -1.28 -4.97 9.40
CA LEU A 292 -0.21 -5.88 9.79
C LEU A 292 0.34 -5.56 11.18
N ALA A 293 0.48 -4.29 11.54
CA ALA A 293 0.98 -3.89 12.85
C ALA A 293 0.05 -4.38 13.97
N GLU A 294 -1.26 -4.23 13.82
CA GLU A 294 -2.26 -4.68 14.79
C GLU A 294 -2.37 -6.20 14.90
N LEU A 295 -1.98 -6.93 13.85
CA LEU A 295 -1.88 -8.40 13.90
C LEU A 295 -0.55 -8.88 14.50
N ALA A 296 0.54 -8.18 14.23
CA ALA A 296 1.89 -8.60 14.56
C ALA A 296 2.32 -8.24 15.99
N ILE A 297 1.84 -7.10 16.49
CA ILE A 297 2.32 -6.48 17.72
C ILE A 297 1.20 -6.46 18.76
N THR A 298 1.51 -6.88 19.98
CA THR A 298 0.58 -6.82 21.13
C THR A 298 0.82 -5.59 22.01
N ASP A 299 2.06 -5.10 22.06
CA ASP A 299 2.45 -3.93 22.85
C ASP A 299 1.96 -2.62 22.19
N GLN A 300 1.09 -1.89 22.90
CA GLN A 300 0.53 -0.63 22.44
C GLN A 300 1.57 0.49 22.29
N ALA A 301 2.66 0.46 23.06
CA ALA A 301 3.76 1.42 22.91
C ALA A 301 4.48 1.20 21.57
N VAL A 302 4.73 -0.07 21.21
CA VAL A 302 5.33 -0.43 19.92
C VAL A 302 4.39 -0.09 18.76
N ILE A 303 3.09 -0.34 18.88
CA ILE A 303 2.09 0.07 17.86
C ILE A 303 2.11 1.60 17.67
N THR A 304 2.24 2.36 18.76
CA THR A 304 2.35 3.83 18.71
C THR A 304 3.58 4.28 17.93
N ASP A 305 4.75 3.69 18.21
CA ASP A 305 5.99 3.93 17.46
C ASP A 305 5.84 3.58 15.97
N ILE A 306 5.16 2.47 15.66
CA ILE A 306 4.85 2.08 14.28
C ILE A 306 3.98 3.11 13.58
N LYS A 307 2.89 3.55 14.21
CA LYS A 307 1.97 4.55 13.65
C LYS A 307 2.71 5.85 13.32
N ILE A 308 3.55 6.33 14.24
CA ILE A 308 4.37 7.53 14.04
C ILE A 308 5.39 7.31 12.91
N GLY A 309 6.08 6.17 12.91
CA GLY A 309 7.03 5.81 11.86
C GLY A 309 6.39 5.76 10.47
N LEU A 310 5.18 5.17 10.35
CA LEU A 310 4.43 5.09 9.10
C LEU A 310 4.00 6.47 8.58
N LEU A 311 3.52 7.35 9.47
CA LEU A 311 3.13 8.72 9.11
C LEU A 311 4.33 9.54 8.60
N VAL A 312 5.46 9.49 9.31
CA VAL A 312 6.69 10.19 8.89
C VAL A 312 7.23 9.60 7.60
N ALA A 313 7.27 8.27 7.47
CA ALA A 313 7.67 7.61 6.24
C ALA A 313 6.82 8.06 5.05
N ALA A 314 5.49 8.08 5.21
CA ALA A 314 4.59 8.48 4.14
C ALA A 314 4.81 9.94 3.68
N LEU A 315 5.00 10.87 4.61
CA LEU A 315 5.31 12.27 4.28
C LEU A 315 6.65 12.40 3.56
N VAL A 316 7.70 11.75 4.06
CA VAL A 316 9.04 11.81 3.47
C VAL A 316 9.05 11.15 2.08
N SER A 317 8.43 9.98 1.94
CA SER A 317 8.25 9.27 0.68
C SER A 317 7.47 10.08 -0.36
N ALA A 318 6.39 10.76 0.06
CA ALA A 318 5.62 11.64 -0.82
C ALA A 318 6.48 12.78 -1.38
N ILE A 319 7.18 13.49 -0.49
CA ILE A 319 8.05 14.62 -0.87
C ILE A 319 9.17 14.15 -1.79
N LEU A 320 9.90 13.10 -1.40
CA LEU A 320 11.02 12.58 -2.19
C LEU A 320 10.56 12.07 -3.56
N GLY A 321 9.47 11.30 -3.62
CA GLY A 321 8.94 10.78 -4.88
C GLY A 321 8.50 11.90 -5.82
N ILE A 322 7.79 12.91 -5.31
CA ILE A 322 7.41 14.09 -6.09
C ILE A 322 8.64 14.85 -6.59
N LEU A 323 9.65 15.08 -5.75
CA LEU A 323 10.87 15.81 -6.16
C LEU A 323 11.68 15.04 -7.20
N MET A 324 11.86 13.73 -7.03
CA MET A 324 12.57 12.87 -7.98
C MET A 324 11.83 12.85 -9.33
N LEU A 325 10.53 12.60 -9.32
CA LEU A 325 9.75 12.55 -10.55
C LEU A 325 9.62 13.91 -11.22
N ARG A 326 9.55 15.03 -10.48
CA ARG A 326 9.61 16.37 -11.08
C ARG A 326 10.90 16.63 -11.84
N LYS A 327 12.01 16.04 -11.39
CA LYS A 327 13.32 16.22 -12.00
C LYS A 327 13.53 15.31 -13.22
N PHE A 328 13.02 14.08 -13.17
CA PHE A 328 13.33 13.05 -14.16
C PHE A 328 12.18 12.69 -15.10
N ALA A 329 10.92 12.97 -14.74
CA ALA A 329 9.80 12.72 -15.63
C ALA A 329 9.75 13.79 -16.71
N THR A 330 10.19 13.41 -17.90
CA THR A 330 9.96 14.17 -19.13
C THR A 330 8.64 13.74 -19.72
N ALA A 331 7.73 14.69 -19.94
CA ALA A 331 6.53 14.43 -20.74
C ALA A 331 6.98 13.94 -22.12
N GLN A 332 6.65 12.70 -22.47
CA GLN A 332 6.78 12.20 -23.84
C GLN A 332 5.36 12.07 -24.38
N ASP A 333 5.03 12.94 -25.35
CA ASP A 333 3.74 12.98 -26.04
C ASP A 333 3.45 11.70 -26.84
#